data_AF-A0A3A5AKL7-F1
#
_entry.id   AF-A0A3A5AKL7-F1
#
_cell.length_a   1.000
_cell.length_b   1.000
_cell.length_c   1.000
_cell.angle_alpha   90.00
_cell.angle_beta   90.00
_cell.angle_gamma   90.00
#
_symmetry.space_group_name_H-M   'P 1'
#
loop_
_entity.id
_entity.type
_entity.pdbx_description
1 polymer ?
#
loop_
_entity_poly.entity_id
_entity_poly.type
_entity_poly.pdbx_seq_one_letter_code
_entity_poly.pdbx_strand_id
1 'polypeptide(L)'
;MEKVSYQDKLDFSKAKKPEIISQIEMRPLSKEKIKKAKEAIRKLKESWMGQQEDTNAVEPIYDKLYYQALEIMEEEDLVEISGVAEIKLD
;
A
#
# COMPACT_ATOMS: atom_id res chain seq x y z
N MET A 1 42.21 -10.39 -8.44
CA MET A 1 40.94 -9.65 -8.32
C MET A 1 41.30 -8.18 -8.32
N GLU A 2 40.92 -7.45 -9.35
CA GLU A 2 41.18 -6.00 -9.43
C GLU A 2 40.31 -5.25 -8.41
N LYS A 3 40.88 -4.21 -7.78
CA LYS A 3 40.16 -3.35 -6.83
C LYS A 3 39.21 -2.44 -7.60
N VAL A 4 37.92 -2.73 -7.53
CA VAL A 4 36.86 -1.90 -8.11
C VAL A 4 36.56 -0.73 -7.18
N SER A 5 36.59 0.50 -7.70
CA SER A 5 36.31 1.75 -6.97
C SER A 5 34.80 2.04 -6.94
N TYR A 6 34.31 2.69 -5.88
CA TYR A 6 32.89 3.11 -5.79
C TYR A 6 32.47 4.08 -6.91
N GLN A 7 33.43 4.74 -7.56
CA GLN A 7 33.20 5.66 -8.67
C GLN A 7 33.26 4.98 -10.05
N ASP A 8 33.60 3.69 -10.10
CA ASP A 8 33.59 2.95 -11.36
C ASP A 8 32.13 2.83 -11.84
N LYS A 9 31.86 3.41 -13.01
CA LYS A 9 30.54 3.32 -13.63
C LYS A 9 30.26 1.85 -13.91
N LEU A 10 29.10 1.38 -13.46
CA LEU A 10 28.62 0.05 -13.80
C LEU A 10 28.45 -0.04 -15.32
N ASP A 11 29.45 -0.61 -15.99
CA ASP A 11 29.44 -0.80 -17.44
C ASP A 11 28.76 -2.11 -17.79
N PHE A 12 27.54 -1.99 -18.33
CA PHE A 12 26.72 -3.10 -18.79
C PHE A 12 26.85 -3.34 -20.31
N SER A 13 27.80 -2.70 -20.99
CA SER A 13 28.01 -2.84 -22.45
C SER A 13 28.27 -4.28 -22.90
N LYS A 14 28.84 -5.10 -22.00
CA LYS A 14 29.08 -6.54 -22.20
C LYS A 14 28.09 -7.43 -21.45
N ALA A 15 27.10 -6.85 -20.77
CA ALA A 15 26.13 -7.62 -20.02
C ALA A 15 25.23 -8.41 -20.99
N LYS A 16 25.22 -9.74 -20.85
CA LYS A 16 24.33 -10.59 -21.62
C LYS A 16 22.89 -10.30 -21.18
N LYS A 17 22.00 -9.98 -22.12
CA LYS A 17 20.57 -9.83 -21.81
C LYS A 17 20.06 -11.14 -21.22
N PRO A 18 19.25 -11.10 -20.15
CA PRO A 18 18.67 -12.31 -19.59
C PRO A 18 17.84 -13.00 -20.66
N GLU A 19 18.10 -14.30 -20.84
CA GLU A 19 17.31 -15.13 -21.74
C GLU A 19 15.91 -15.28 -21.14
N ILE A 20 14.90 -14.87 -21.91
CA ILE A 20 13.50 -15.03 -21.51
C ILE A 20 13.16 -16.50 -21.70
N ILE A 21 13.06 -17.23 -20.59
CA ILE A 21 12.57 -18.61 -20.59
C ILE A 21 11.08 -18.53 -20.95
N SER A 22 10.74 -18.84 -22.19
CA SER A 22 9.39 -18.72 -22.75
C SER A 22 8.42 -19.78 -22.22
N GLN A 23 8.95 -20.91 -21.73
CA GLN A 23 8.17 -22.01 -21.18
C GLN A 23 8.79 -22.52 -19.88
N ILE A 24 8.09 -22.30 -18.78
CA ILE A 24 8.40 -22.89 -17.48
C ILE A 24 7.61 -24.19 -17.39
N GLU A 25 8.28 -25.33 -17.53
CA GLU A 25 7.66 -26.63 -17.28
C GLU A 25 7.43 -26.82 -15.78
N MET A 26 6.16 -26.72 -15.36
CA MET A 26 5.79 -27.01 -13.99
C MET A 26 5.44 -28.49 -13.83
N ARG A 27 5.96 -29.12 -12.77
CA ARG A 27 5.56 -30.47 -12.40
C ARG A 27 4.10 -30.45 -11.92
N PRO A 28 3.25 -31.41 -12.35
CA PRO A 28 1.89 -31.49 -11.86
C PRO A 28 1.89 -31.76 -10.35
N LEU A 29 1.10 -30.98 -9.62
CA LEU A 29 0.92 -31.18 -8.18
C LEU A 29 0.16 -32.50 -7.93
N SER A 30 0.59 -33.26 -6.92
CA SER A 30 -0.16 -34.45 -6.53
C SER A 30 -1.52 -34.06 -5.93
N LYS A 31 -2.56 -34.85 -6.23
CA LYS A 31 -3.93 -34.62 -5.72
C LYS A 31 -3.95 -34.51 -4.19
N GLU A 32 -3.11 -35.28 -3.50
CA GLU A 32 -2.96 -35.23 -2.04
C GLU A 32 -2.40 -33.89 -1.54
N LYS A 33 -1.37 -33.35 -2.21
CA LYS A 33 -0.79 -32.04 -1.85
C LYS A 33 -1.81 -30.93 -2.07
N ILE A 34 -2.59 -30.99 -3.16
CA ILE A 34 -3.66 -30.03 -3.43
C ILE A 34 -4.72 -30.09 -2.31
N LYS A 35 -5.12 -31.29 -1.89
CA LYS A 35 -6.10 -31.47 -0.80
C LYS A 35 -5.59 -30.87 0.51
N LYS A 36 -4.34 -31.17 0.89
CA LYS A 36 -3.70 -30.61 2.10
C LYS A 36 -3.60 -29.09 2.04
N ALA A 37 -3.21 -28.53 0.90
CA ALA A 37 -3.10 -27.09 0.71
C ALA A 37 -4.48 -26.39 0.85
N LYS A 38 -5.53 -26.95 0.23
CA LYS A 38 -6.90 -26.43 0.38
C LYS A 38 -7.38 -26.46 1.83
N GLU A 39 -7.08 -27.53 2.56
CA GLU A 39 -7.44 -27.64 3.97
C GLU A 39 -6.69 -26.62 4.83
N ALA A 40 -5.40 -26.39 4.57
CA ALA A 40 -4.61 -25.37 5.27
C ALA A 40 -5.14 -23.95 5.01
N ILE A 41 -5.49 -23.63 3.76
CA ILE A 41 -6.11 -22.34 3.40
C ILE A 41 -7.45 -22.16 4.11
N ARG A 42 -8.26 -23.21 4.18
CA ARG A 42 -9.55 -23.17 4.89
C ARG A 42 -9.36 -22.85 6.38
N LYS A 43 -8.46 -23.54 7.06
CA LYS A 43 -8.15 -23.30 8.48
C LYS A 43 -7.65 -21.88 8.72
N LEU A 44 -6.83 -21.36 7.82
CA LEU A 44 -6.34 -19.99 7.91
C LEU A 44 -7.48 -18.98 7.76
N LYS A 45 -8.37 -19.17 6.78
CA LYS A 45 -9.54 -18.30 6.60
C LYS A 45 -10.47 -18.32 7.82
N GLU A 46 -10.74 -19.50 8.39
CA GLU A 46 -11.52 -19.66 9.61
C GLU A 46 -10.87 -18.93 10.79
N SER A 47 -9.56 -19.06 10.97
CA SER A 47 -8.81 -18.33 12.00
C SER A 47 -8.87 -16.81 11.83
N TRP A 48 -8.78 -16.32 10.61
CA TRP A 48 -8.82 -14.88 10.33
C TRP A 48 -10.22 -14.30 10.50
N MET A 49 -11.27 -15.00 10.06
CA MET A 49 -12.64 -14.54 10.26
C MET A 49 -13.04 -14.55 11.74
N GLY A 50 -12.59 -15.55 12.51
CA GLY A 50 -12.83 -15.58 13.96
C GLY A 50 -12.11 -14.46 14.72
N GLN A 51 -11.00 -13.93 14.20
CA GLN A 51 -10.32 -12.76 14.77
C GLN A 51 -10.93 -11.42 14.32
N GLN A 52 -11.75 -11.42 13.27
CA GLN A 52 -12.34 -10.20 12.73
C GLN A 52 -13.57 -9.74 13.54
N GLU A 53 -14.24 -10.63 14.28
CA GLU A 53 -15.35 -10.25 15.16
C GLU A 53 -14.91 -9.35 16.33
N ASP A 54 -13.63 -9.39 16.72
CA ASP A 54 -13.04 -8.50 17.75
C ASP A 54 -12.50 -7.16 17.19
N THR A 55 -12.61 -6.91 15.88
CA THR A 55 -12.08 -5.65 15.29
C THR A 55 -12.96 -4.42 15.48
N ASN A 56 -14.10 -4.54 16.18
CA ASN A 56 -14.80 -3.37 16.73
C ASN A 56 -14.00 -2.68 17.87
N ALA A 57 -12.88 -3.25 18.30
CA ALA A 57 -11.94 -2.65 19.24
C ALA A 57 -10.76 -1.94 18.56
N VAL A 58 -10.84 -1.60 17.27
CA VAL A 58 -9.94 -0.58 16.72
C VAL A 58 -10.42 0.75 17.26
N GLU A 59 -9.76 1.21 18.33
CA GLU A 59 -9.95 2.58 18.82
C GLU A 59 -9.85 3.54 17.63
N PRO A 60 -10.79 4.48 17.46
CA PRO A 60 -10.66 5.47 16.41
C PRO A 60 -9.30 6.14 16.53
N ILE A 61 -8.56 6.23 15.42
CA ILE A 61 -7.24 6.89 15.34
C ILE A 61 -7.30 8.31 15.92
N TYR A 62 -8.49 8.90 15.87
CA TYR A 62 -8.78 10.23 16.36
C TYR A 62 -9.55 10.17 17.68
N ASP A 63 -9.11 10.99 18.63
CA ASP A 63 -9.74 11.10 19.92
C ASP A 63 -11.07 11.87 19.85
N LYS A 64 -11.78 11.90 20.98
CA LYS A 64 -13.04 12.63 21.10
C LYS A 64 -12.90 14.13 20.78
N LEU A 65 -11.72 14.72 21.03
CA LEU A 65 -11.45 16.13 20.79
C LEU A 65 -11.41 16.45 19.29
N TYR A 66 -10.88 15.55 18.47
CA TYR A 66 -10.90 15.68 17.01
C TYR A 66 -12.32 15.80 16.45
N TYR A 67 -13.25 14.96 16.93
CA TYR A 67 -14.65 15.02 16.48
C TYR A 67 -15.37 16.28 16.96
N GLN A 68 -15.08 16.73 18.18
CA GLN A 68 -15.59 18.01 18.68
C GLN A 68 -15.08 19.21 17.88
N ALA A 69 -13.83 19.17 17.41
CA ALA A 69 -13.27 20.22 16.56
C ALA A 69 -13.91 20.25 15.17
N LEU A 70 -14.27 19.09 14.60
CA LEU A 70 -14.97 19.02 13.32
C LEU A 70 -16.35 19.68 13.38
N GLU A 71 -17.13 19.41 14.43
CA GLU A 71 -18.45 20.06 14.62
C GLU A 71 -18.33 21.58 14.68
N ILE A 72 -17.31 22.10 15.37
CA ILE A 72 -17.07 23.55 15.48
C ILE A 72 -16.65 24.16 14.13
N MET A 73 -15.85 23.44 13.33
CA MET A 73 -15.39 23.93 12.03
C MET A 73 -16.46 23.88 10.94
N GLU A 74 -17.42 22.96 11.04
CA GLU A 74 -18.56 22.89 10.11
C GLU A 74 -19.60 24.00 10.38
N GLU A 75 -19.58 24.63 11.55
CA GLU A 75 -20.48 25.72 11.96
C GLU A 75 -20.00 27.14 11.62
N GLU A 76 -18.88 27.33 10.91
CA GLU A 76 -18.52 28.67 10.42
C GLU A 76 -19.41 29.06 9.22
N ASP A 77 -20.33 30.00 9.44
CA ASP A 77 -21.04 30.70 8.37
C ASP A 77 -20.01 31.28 7.38
N LEU A 78 -19.97 30.74 6.16
CA LEU A 78 -19.15 31.26 5.07
C LEU A 78 -19.50 32.73 4.83
N VAL A 79 -18.68 33.65 5.34
CA VAL A 79 -18.84 35.08 5.08
C VAL A 79 -18.47 35.34 3.62
N GLU A 80 -19.45 35.75 2.81
CA GLU A 80 -19.21 36.19 1.43
C GLU A 80 -18.23 37.37 1.43
N ILE A 81 -16.98 37.12 1.02
CA ILE A 81 -15.99 38.17 0.85
C ILE A 81 -16.27 38.84 -0.50
N SER A 82 -16.83 40.05 -0.46
CA SER A 82 -17.00 40.91 -1.64
C SER A 82 -16.04 42.10 -1.57
N GLY A 83 -15.43 42.43 -2.71
CA GLY A 83 -14.51 43.55 -2.85
C GLY A 83 -14.15 43.81 -4.31
N VAL A 84 -13.83 45.05 -4.64
CA VAL A 84 -13.35 45.44 -5.97
C VAL A 84 -11.83 45.56 -5.90
N ALA A 85 -11.13 44.75 -6.68
CA ALA A 85 -9.68 44.86 -6.82
C ALA A 85 -9.36 46.03 -7.76
N GLU A 86 -8.65 47.03 -7.25
CA GLU A 86 -8.16 48.16 -8.04
C GLU A 86 -6.66 47.98 -8.31
N ILE A 87 -6.28 47.84 -9.57
CA ILE A 87 -4.88 47.76 -9.97
C ILE A 87 -4.38 49.19 -10.15
N LYS A 88 -3.48 49.63 -9.27
CA LYS A 88 -2.75 50.89 -9.44
C LYS A 88 -1.53 50.66 -10.32
N LEU A 89 -1.47 51.37 -11.44
CA LEU A 89 -0.30 51.45 -12.30
C LEU A 89 0.45 52.73 -11.95
N ASP A 90 1.68 52.59 -11.46
CA ASP A 90 2.64 53.69 -11.30
C ASP A 90 3.25 54.11 -12.64
#